data_AF-Q3AAY7-F1
#
_entry.id   AF-Q3AAY7-F1
#
_cell.length_a   1.000
_cell.length_b   1.000
_cell.length_c   1.000
_cell.angle_alpha   90.00
_cell.angle_beta   90.00
_cell.angle_gamma   90.00
#
_symmetry.space_group_name_H-M   'P 1'
#
loop_
_entity.id
_entity.type
_entity.pdbx_description
1 polymer ?
#
loop_
_entity_poly.entity_id
_entity_poly.type
_entity_poly.pdbx_seq_one_letter_code
_entity_poly.pdbx_strand_id
1 'polypeptide(L)'
;MSIFLIVIGCSAKDVSSEAEFTLDSAYYGYVFGTFNHDYSTRLFEFGQIVKKASEIKNERDLDYLKGRIDAFLMGRPGSFGEIVSIDKRYLDKIIIPELQQPIFNLLNDLEFYISSLYKIVEEKDLQKLSQLREEFKELYQLERKINDNGYQNSQDKERFLATINKMEEIMKK
;
A
#
# COMPACT_ATOMS: atom_id res chain seq x y z
N MET A 1 17.29 76.30 0.17
CA MET A 1 17.04 75.15 -0.73
C MET A 1 17.50 73.92 0.02
N SER A 2 16.57 73.23 0.69
CA SER A 2 16.87 72.09 1.57
C SER A 2 16.43 70.81 0.87
N ILE A 3 17.35 69.87 0.69
CA ILE A 3 17.05 68.54 0.14
C ILE A 3 16.86 67.59 1.32
N PHE A 4 15.62 67.13 1.50
CA PHE A 4 15.28 66.03 2.39
C PHE A 4 15.66 64.71 1.72
N LEU A 5 16.62 63.98 2.31
CA LEU A 5 16.90 62.58 1.94
C LEU A 5 16.05 61.68 2.83
N ILE A 6 14.99 61.11 2.26
CA ILE A 6 14.20 60.05 2.90
C ILE A 6 14.98 58.74 2.72
N VAL A 7 15.56 58.23 3.80
CA VAL A 7 16.09 56.86 3.84
C VAL A 7 14.91 55.94 4.09
N ILE A 8 14.40 55.33 3.03
CA ILE A 8 13.47 54.20 3.14
C ILE A 8 14.31 53.00 3.58
N GLY A 9 14.25 52.67 4.87
CA GLY A 9 14.76 51.42 5.38
C GLY A 9 13.94 50.27 4.79
N CYS A 10 14.50 49.53 3.85
CA CYS A 10 14.04 48.18 3.54
C CYS A 10 14.30 47.32 4.77
N SER A 11 13.25 47.07 5.56
CA SER A 11 13.22 45.92 6.45
C SER A 11 13.36 44.69 5.56
N ALA A 12 14.53 44.06 5.60
CA ALA A 12 14.66 42.67 5.21
C ALA A 12 13.73 41.89 6.14
N LYS A 13 12.52 41.59 5.67
CA LYS A 13 11.74 40.51 6.25
C LYS A 13 12.61 39.27 6.11
N ASP A 14 12.93 38.66 7.24
CA ASP A 14 13.55 37.35 7.32
C ASP A 14 12.94 36.42 6.28
N VAL A 15 13.72 36.17 5.23
CA VAL A 15 13.42 35.18 4.22
C VAL A 15 13.64 33.85 4.93
N SER A 16 12.51 33.22 5.26
CA SER A 16 12.30 31.78 5.43
C SER A 16 13.49 30.99 5.94
N SER A 17 13.35 30.45 7.16
CA SER A 17 14.15 29.30 7.58
C SER A 17 14.06 28.21 6.51
N GLU A 18 15.12 28.05 5.72
CA GLU A 18 15.32 26.84 4.94
C GLU A 18 15.34 25.69 5.94
N ALA A 19 14.34 24.80 5.85
CA ALA A 19 14.28 23.63 6.70
C ALA A 19 15.58 22.82 6.48
N GLU A 20 16.40 22.73 7.52
CA GLU A 20 17.69 22.03 7.48
C GLU A 20 17.45 20.56 7.10
N PHE A 21 17.84 20.17 5.88
CA PHE A 21 17.70 18.81 5.39
C PHE A 21 18.75 17.93 6.09
N THR A 22 18.33 17.18 7.11
CA THR A 22 19.21 16.28 7.87
C THR A 22 19.20 14.87 7.29
N LEU A 23 20.29 14.12 7.48
CA LEU A 23 20.37 12.70 7.11
C LEU A 23 19.22 11.87 7.73
N ASP A 24 18.79 12.23 8.95
CA ASP A 24 17.65 11.62 9.65
C ASP A 24 16.33 11.84 8.90
N SER A 25 16.09 13.07 8.43
CA SER A 25 14.89 13.41 7.64
C SER A 25 14.87 12.74 6.26
N ALA A 26 16.03 12.63 5.62
CA ALA A 26 16.19 11.94 4.34
C ALA A 26 15.89 10.44 4.48
N TYR A 27 16.43 9.82 5.52
CA TYR A 27 16.22 8.40 5.80
C TYR A 27 14.76 8.10 6.17
N TYR A 28 14.13 8.93 7.02
CA TYR A 28 12.70 8.83 7.28
C TYR A 28 11.86 8.90 5.99
N GLY A 29 12.15 9.87 5.12
CA GLY A 29 11.46 10.03 3.83
C GLY A 29 11.60 8.80 2.94
N TYR A 30 12.77 8.16 2.94
CA TYR A 30 12.99 6.89 2.26
C TYR A 30 12.15 5.76 2.85
N VAL A 31 12.16 5.54 4.17
CA VAL A 31 11.37 4.48 4.82
C VAL A 31 9.87 4.69 4.59
N PHE A 32 9.38 5.93 4.75
CA PHE A 32 7.98 6.27 4.50
C PHE A 32 7.59 6.07 3.03
N GLY A 33 8.43 6.54 2.11
CA GLY A 33 8.20 6.38 0.68
C GLY A 33 8.13 4.92 0.26
N THR A 34 9.06 4.09 0.74
CA THR A 34 9.05 2.66 0.44
C THR A 34 7.86 1.96 1.08
N PHE A 35 7.52 2.25 2.35
CA PHE A 35 6.33 1.68 2.96
C PHE A 35 5.06 2.03 2.18
N ASN A 36 4.86 3.31 1.89
CA ASN A 36 3.63 3.76 1.23
C ASN A 36 3.54 3.21 -0.21
N HIS A 37 4.68 3.09 -0.90
CA HIS A 37 4.73 2.41 -2.19
C HIS A 37 4.31 0.95 -2.05
N ASP A 38 4.97 0.18 -1.19
CA ASP A 38 4.74 -1.27 -1.08
C ASP A 38 3.35 -1.57 -0.53
N TYR A 39 2.90 -0.85 0.50
CA TYR A 39 1.59 -1.05 1.10
C TYR A 39 0.47 -0.63 0.15
N SER A 40 0.38 0.66 -0.20
CA SER A 40 -0.78 1.17 -0.94
C SER A 40 -0.82 0.66 -2.37
N THR A 41 0.33 0.53 -3.04
CA THR A 41 0.38 0.07 -4.43
C THR A 41 0.03 -1.42 -4.50
N ARG A 42 0.67 -2.29 -3.71
CA ARG A 42 0.38 -3.73 -3.79
C ARG A 42 -1.03 -4.04 -3.35
N LEU A 43 -1.52 -3.38 -2.30
CA LEU A 43 -2.90 -3.56 -1.85
C LEU A 43 -3.89 -3.09 -2.93
N PHE A 44 -3.61 -1.97 -3.60
CA PHE A 44 -4.40 -1.50 -4.73
C PHE A 44 -4.41 -2.51 -5.88
N GLU A 45 -3.24 -2.98 -6.31
CA GLU A 45 -3.08 -3.93 -7.41
C GLU A 45 -3.78 -5.26 -7.11
N PHE A 46 -3.63 -5.78 -5.90
CA PHE A 46 -4.39 -6.92 -5.41
C PHE A 46 -5.90 -6.68 -5.57
N GLY A 47 -6.40 -5.55 -5.08
CA GLY A 47 -7.81 -5.16 -5.21
C GLY A 47 -8.27 -5.16 -6.66
N GLN A 48 -7.43 -4.64 -7.56
CA GLN A 48 -7.70 -4.61 -9.00
C GLN A 48 -7.69 -6.00 -9.65
N ILE A 49 -6.89 -6.95 -9.15
CA ILE A 49 -6.86 -8.33 -9.61
C ILE A 49 -8.12 -9.07 -9.16
N VAL A 50 -8.44 -9.05 -7.86
CA VAL A 50 -9.61 -9.77 -7.34
C VAL A 50 -10.91 -9.18 -7.89
N LYS A 51 -11.01 -7.85 -8.05
CA LYS A 51 -12.13 -7.23 -8.76
C LYS A 51 -12.29 -7.82 -10.16
N LYS A 52 -11.21 -7.85 -10.95
CA LYS A 52 -11.27 -8.37 -12.31
C LYS A 52 -11.62 -9.86 -12.35
N ALA A 53 -11.07 -10.66 -11.43
CA ALA A 53 -11.41 -12.07 -11.28
C ALA A 53 -12.90 -12.29 -11.03
N SER A 54 -13.54 -11.43 -10.23
CA SER A 54 -15.00 -11.49 -9.98
C SER A 54 -15.87 -11.21 -11.22
N GLU A 55 -15.31 -10.53 -12.22
CA GLU A 55 -16.00 -10.04 -13.42
C GLU A 55 -15.77 -10.91 -14.67
N ILE A 56 -15.00 -12.00 -14.56
CA ILE A 56 -14.67 -12.86 -15.70
C ILE A 56 -15.93 -13.48 -16.31
N LYS A 57 -16.00 -13.42 -17.66
CA LYS A 57 -17.08 -14.00 -18.45
C LYS A 57 -16.61 -14.91 -19.58
N ASN A 58 -15.36 -14.76 -20.03
CA ASN A 58 -14.82 -15.43 -21.21
C ASN A 58 -13.29 -15.53 -21.15
N GLU A 59 -12.69 -16.22 -22.12
CA GLU A 59 -11.23 -16.42 -22.18
C GLU A 59 -10.43 -15.14 -22.36
N ARG A 60 -10.96 -14.12 -23.06
CA ARG A 60 -10.25 -12.84 -23.18
C ARG A 60 -10.13 -12.13 -21.83
N ASP A 61 -11.13 -12.28 -20.96
CA ASP A 61 -11.04 -11.76 -19.59
C ASP A 61 -9.97 -12.51 -18.77
N LEU A 62 -9.79 -13.81 -19.03
CA LEU A 62 -8.71 -14.60 -18.41
C LEU A 62 -7.33 -14.12 -18.86
N ASP A 63 -7.11 -13.92 -20.15
CA ASP A 63 -5.82 -13.43 -20.66
C ASP A 63 -5.44 -12.08 -20.04
N TYR A 64 -6.42 -11.19 -19.92
CA TYR A 64 -6.23 -9.91 -19.25
C TYR A 64 -5.93 -10.06 -17.75
N LEU A 65 -6.66 -10.93 -17.05
CA LEU A 65 -6.39 -11.22 -15.64
C LEU A 65 -4.98 -11.81 -15.47
N LYS A 66 -4.58 -12.73 -16.34
CA LYS A 66 -3.25 -13.35 -16.33
C LYS A 66 -2.16 -12.29 -16.42
N GLY A 67 -2.25 -11.37 -17.38
CA GLY A 67 -1.27 -10.29 -17.51
C GLY A 67 -1.16 -9.41 -16.26
N ARG A 68 -2.26 -9.21 -15.53
CA ARG A 68 -2.27 -8.46 -14.26
C ARG A 68 -1.61 -9.25 -13.13
N ILE A 69 -1.87 -10.55 -13.05
CA ILE A 69 -1.22 -11.44 -12.09
C ILE A 69 0.28 -11.53 -12.37
N ASP A 70 0.66 -11.71 -13.64
CA ASP A 70 2.06 -11.73 -14.07
C ASP A 70 2.77 -10.44 -13.64
N ALA A 71 2.16 -9.27 -13.90
CA ALA A 71 2.73 -7.98 -13.50
C ALA A 71 2.90 -7.86 -11.97
N PHE A 72 1.91 -8.31 -11.20
CA PHE A 72 1.96 -8.28 -9.73
C PHE A 72 3.05 -9.19 -9.16
N LEU A 73 3.17 -10.41 -9.68
CA LEU A 73 4.17 -11.40 -9.22
C LEU A 73 5.60 -11.04 -9.69
N MET A 74 5.74 -10.43 -10.86
CA MET A 74 7.03 -9.92 -11.34
C MET A 74 7.44 -8.62 -10.64
N GLY A 75 6.46 -7.84 -10.19
CA GLY A 75 6.64 -6.68 -9.33
C GLY A 75 7.18 -7.13 -7.98
N ARG A 76 8.50 -7.27 -7.87
CA ARG A 76 9.15 -7.55 -6.59
C ARG A 76 8.73 -6.46 -5.60
N PRO A 77 8.35 -6.81 -4.36
CA PRO A 77 8.37 -5.85 -3.28
C PRO A 77 9.84 -5.49 -3.07
N GLY A 78 10.25 -4.42 -3.73
CA GLY A 78 11.60 -3.92 -3.61
C GLY A 78 11.74 -3.39 -2.20
N SER A 79 12.45 -4.14 -1.35
CA SER A 79 13.12 -3.63 -0.16
C SER A 79 12.32 -3.36 1.12
N PHE A 80 10.98 -3.42 1.19
CA PHE A 80 10.33 -3.07 2.47
C PHE A 80 10.69 -4.03 3.62
N GLY A 81 10.68 -5.34 3.39
CA GLY A 81 11.15 -6.32 4.40
C GLY A 81 12.62 -6.13 4.81
N GLU A 82 13.45 -5.63 3.89
CA GLU A 82 14.87 -5.34 4.14
C GLU A 82 15.06 -4.03 4.92
N ILE A 83 14.31 -2.97 4.60
CA ILE A 83 14.39 -1.66 5.27
C ILE A 83 13.88 -1.73 6.71
N VAL A 84 12.78 -2.45 6.93
CA VAL A 84 12.14 -2.58 8.24
C VAL A 84 13.01 -3.37 9.22
N SER A 85 13.84 -4.30 8.71
CA SER A 85 14.74 -5.10 9.53
C SER A 85 15.87 -4.28 10.18
N ILE A 86 16.12 -3.05 9.72
CA ILE A 86 17.31 -2.27 10.09
C ILE A 86 17.02 -1.20 11.15
N ASP A 87 15.84 -0.54 11.16
CA ASP A 87 15.53 0.46 12.20
C ASP A 87 14.03 0.64 12.50
N LYS A 88 13.58 -0.03 13.58
CA LYS A 88 12.20 0.02 14.08
C LYS A 88 11.73 1.42 14.46
N ARG A 89 12.62 2.35 14.82
CA ARG A 89 12.23 3.69 15.31
C ARG A 89 11.56 4.54 14.23
N TYR A 90 11.96 4.36 12.97
CA TYR A 90 11.29 5.06 11.86
C TYR A 90 9.97 4.41 11.51
N LEU A 91 9.88 3.08 11.62
CA LEU A 91 8.64 2.38 11.39
C LEU A 91 7.56 2.75 12.41
N ASP A 92 7.92 2.88 13.69
CA ASP A 92 7.01 3.33 14.76
C ASP A 92 6.45 4.75 14.51
N LYS A 93 7.11 5.56 13.67
CA LYS A 93 6.60 6.88 13.23
C LYS A 93 5.62 6.78 12.05
N ILE A 94 5.61 5.66 11.33
CA ILE A 94 4.84 5.46 10.09
C ILE A 94 3.62 4.59 10.33
N ILE A 95 3.76 3.56 11.16
CA ILE A 95 2.72 2.57 11.45
C ILE A 95 2.65 2.41 12.95
N ILE A 96 1.44 2.41 13.50
CA ILE A 96 1.26 2.08 14.91
C ILE A 96 1.82 0.67 15.18
N PRO A 97 2.62 0.47 16.25
CA PRO A 97 3.37 -0.77 16.47
C PRO A 97 2.53 -2.05 16.38
N GLU A 98 1.28 -2.01 16.83
CA GLU A 98 0.36 -3.14 16.83
C GLU A 98 -0.13 -3.55 15.43
N LEU A 99 -0.06 -2.66 14.44
CA LEU A 99 -0.44 -2.93 13.05
C LEU A 99 0.74 -3.37 12.17
N GLN A 100 1.98 -3.19 12.61
CA GLN A 100 3.17 -3.50 11.81
C GLN A 100 3.18 -4.97 11.35
N GLN A 101 3.19 -5.91 12.31
CA GLN A 101 3.23 -7.34 11.98
C GLN A 101 1.99 -7.82 11.20
N PRO A 102 0.74 -7.43 11.58
CA PRO A 102 -0.45 -7.76 10.79
C PRO A 102 -0.38 -7.27 9.33
N ILE A 103 0.11 -6.05 9.09
CA ILE A 103 0.26 -5.53 7.72
C ILE A 103 1.31 -6.35 6.95
N PHE A 104 2.40 -6.76 7.58
CA PHE A 104 3.44 -7.54 6.91
C PHE A 104 2.96 -8.95 6.55
N ASN A 105 2.24 -9.57 7.48
CA ASN A 105 1.59 -10.86 7.22
C ASN A 105 0.59 -10.75 6.08
N LEU A 106 -0.26 -9.71 6.10
CA LEU A 106 -1.20 -9.44 5.01
C LEU A 106 -0.48 -9.38 3.67
N LEU A 107 0.57 -8.56 3.54
CA LEU A 107 1.28 -8.39 2.26
C LEU A 107 1.85 -9.72 1.73
N ASN A 108 2.36 -10.59 2.61
CA ASN A 108 2.79 -11.93 2.22
C ASN A 108 1.60 -12.81 1.79
N ASP A 109 0.50 -12.77 2.54
CA ASP A 109 -0.70 -13.54 2.24
C ASP A 109 -1.34 -13.12 0.90
N LEU A 110 -1.29 -11.82 0.53
CA LEU A 110 -1.71 -11.35 -0.79
C LEU A 110 -0.89 -12.05 -1.89
N GLU A 111 0.43 -12.14 -1.74
CA GLU A 111 1.31 -12.77 -2.72
C GLU A 111 1.06 -14.26 -2.88
N PHE A 112 0.86 -14.98 -1.77
CA PHE A 112 0.50 -16.40 -1.80
C PHE A 112 -0.87 -16.63 -2.44
N TYR A 113 -1.85 -15.77 -2.13
CA TYR A 113 -3.18 -15.87 -2.70
C TYR A 113 -3.16 -15.61 -4.21
N ILE A 114 -2.47 -14.56 -4.67
CA ILE A 114 -2.32 -14.27 -6.10
C ILE A 114 -1.57 -15.39 -6.83
N SER A 115 -0.55 -16.00 -6.21
CA SER A 115 0.15 -17.16 -6.76
C SER A 115 -0.78 -18.39 -6.89
N SER A 116 -1.73 -18.55 -5.98
CA SER A 116 -2.73 -19.62 -6.05
C SER A 116 -3.77 -19.34 -7.15
N LEU A 117 -4.22 -18.09 -7.26
CA LEU A 117 -5.11 -17.64 -8.34
C LEU A 117 -4.45 -17.80 -9.72
N TYR A 118 -3.13 -17.58 -9.83
CA TYR A 118 -2.37 -17.79 -11.07
C TYR A 118 -2.58 -19.19 -11.63
N LYS A 119 -2.53 -20.22 -10.77
CA LYS A 119 -2.72 -21.63 -11.19
C LYS A 119 -4.11 -21.86 -11.77
N ILE A 120 -5.15 -21.33 -11.11
CA ILE A 120 -6.54 -21.42 -11.59
C ILE A 120 -6.67 -20.76 -12.97
N VAL A 121 -6.02 -19.62 -13.16
CA VAL A 121 -6.02 -18.88 -14.44
C VAL A 121 -5.24 -19.62 -15.52
N GLU A 122 -4.09 -20.21 -15.21
CA GLU A 122 -3.31 -21.05 -16.15
C GLU A 122 -4.09 -22.28 -16.61
N GLU A 123 -4.79 -22.94 -15.69
CA GLU A 123 -5.65 -24.09 -15.98
C GLU A 123 -6.93 -23.69 -16.74
N LYS A 124 -7.18 -22.39 -16.92
CA LYS A 124 -8.39 -21.81 -17.52
C LYS A 124 -9.67 -22.30 -16.83
N ASP A 125 -9.63 -22.52 -15.52
CA ASP A 125 -10.76 -23.05 -14.74
C ASP A 125 -11.79 -21.95 -14.43
N LEU A 126 -12.63 -21.65 -15.43
CA LEU A 126 -13.73 -20.71 -15.32
C LEU A 126 -14.77 -21.12 -14.26
N GLN A 127 -14.94 -22.43 -14.02
CA GLN A 127 -15.91 -22.92 -13.04
C GLN A 127 -15.44 -22.58 -11.62
N LYS A 128 -14.16 -22.83 -11.30
CA LYS A 128 -13.57 -22.47 -10.01
C LYS A 128 -13.60 -20.97 -9.78
N LEU A 129 -13.25 -20.16 -10.80
CA LEU A 129 -13.35 -18.70 -10.70
C LEU A 129 -14.78 -18.23 -10.43
N SER A 130 -15.78 -18.85 -11.05
CA SER A 130 -17.18 -18.54 -10.78
C SER A 130 -17.59 -18.91 -9.35
N GLN A 131 -17.06 -19.99 -8.77
CA GLN A 131 -17.33 -20.39 -7.39
C GLN A 131 -16.73 -19.40 -6.38
N LEU A 132 -15.59 -18.80 -6.70
CA LEU A 132 -14.89 -17.84 -5.83
C LEU A 132 -15.36 -16.38 -6.03
N ARG A 133 -16.32 -16.13 -6.92
CA ARG A 133 -16.75 -14.76 -7.30
C ARG A 133 -17.11 -13.87 -6.11
N GLU A 134 -17.87 -14.37 -5.16
CA GLU A 134 -18.30 -13.56 -4.01
C GLU A 134 -17.13 -13.28 -3.06
N GLU A 135 -16.21 -14.24 -2.90
CA GLU A 135 -14.99 -14.03 -2.12
C GLU A 135 -14.11 -12.94 -2.75
N PHE A 136 -13.97 -12.95 -4.07
CA PHE A 136 -13.24 -11.89 -4.79
C PHE A 136 -13.86 -10.51 -4.60
N LYS A 137 -15.19 -10.40 -4.61
CA LYS A 137 -15.89 -9.14 -4.34
C LYS A 137 -15.68 -8.67 -2.91
N GLU A 138 -15.75 -9.59 -1.95
CA GLU A 138 -15.52 -9.29 -0.53
C GLU A 138 -14.08 -8.81 -0.32
N LEU A 139 -13.08 -9.49 -0.88
CA LEU A 139 -11.69 -9.07 -0.84
C LEU A 139 -11.48 -7.68 -1.43
N TYR A 140 -12.09 -7.38 -2.57
CA TYR A 140 -12.04 -6.03 -3.16
C TYR A 140 -12.61 -4.96 -2.21
N GLN A 141 -13.73 -5.25 -1.54
CA GLN A 141 -14.33 -4.30 -0.60
C GLN A 141 -13.49 -4.11 0.66
N LEU A 142 -12.92 -5.19 1.21
CA LEU A 142 -12.05 -5.13 2.38
C LEU A 142 -10.77 -4.33 2.08
N GLU A 143 -10.17 -4.58 0.92
CA GLU A 143 -9.02 -3.84 0.44
C GLU A 143 -9.29 -2.33 0.39
N ARG A 144 -10.43 -1.90 -0.18
CA ARG A 144 -10.84 -0.48 -0.18
C ARG A 144 -10.99 0.15 1.21
N LYS A 145 -11.23 -0.65 2.27
CA LYS A 145 -11.40 -0.16 3.65
C LYS A 145 -10.07 0.07 4.39
N ILE A 146 -8.99 -0.56 3.95
CA ILE A 146 -7.68 -0.45 4.59
C ILE A 146 -6.63 0.21 3.70
N ASN A 147 -6.87 0.37 2.39
CA ASN A 147 -5.97 1.12 1.50
C ASN A 147 -6.13 2.65 1.66
N ASP A 148 -5.93 3.11 2.89
CA ASP A 148 -5.89 4.50 3.31
C ASP A 148 -4.74 4.69 4.33
N ASN A 149 -4.60 5.89 4.91
CA ASN A 149 -3.55 6.19 5.89
C ASN A 149 -3.94 5.87 7.34
N GLY A 150 -5.02 5.12 7.58
CA GLY A 150 -5.51 4.80 8.92
C GLY A 150 -4.57 3.91 9.73
N TYR A 151 -3.57 3.28 9.10
CA TYR A 151 -2.48 2.56 9.77
C TYR A 151 -1.62 3.45 10.69
N GLN A 152 -1.73 4.78 10.57
CA GLN A 152 -1.11 5.78 11.45
C GLN A 152 -1.98 6.15 12.66
N ASN A 153 -3.27 5.83 12.65
CA ASN A 153 -4.23 6.32 13.63
C ASN A 153 -4.66 5.24 14.62
N SER A 154 -4.31 5.42 15.90
CA SER A 154 -4.71 4.49 16.96
C SER A 154 -6.22 4.32 17.12
N GLN A 155 -7.03 5.31 16.70
CA GLN A 155 -8.50 5.22 16.72
C GLN A 155 -9.03 4.24 15.67
N ASP A 156 -8.32 4.07 14.55
CA ASP A 156 -8.69 3.17 13.45
C ASP A 156 -8.11 1.76 13.61
N LYS A 157 -7.24 1.53 14.61
CA LYS A 157 -6.52 0.27 14.83
C LYS A 157 -7.42 -0.96 14.80
N GLU A 158 -8.50 -0.96 15.60
CA GLU A 158 -9.39 -2.13 15.72
C GLU A 158 -10.12 -2.42 14.40
N ARG A 159 -10.53 -1.37 13.67
CA ARG A 159 -11.13 -1.50 12.32
C ARG A 159 -10.13 -2.12 11.35
N PHE A 160 -8.87 -1.67 11.39
CA PHE A 160 -7.78 -2.19 10.57
C PHE A 160 -7.53 -3.67 10.86
N LEU A 161 -7.30 -4.02 12.12
CA LEU A 161 -7.07 -5.42 12.54
C LEU A 161 -8.22 -6.33 12.12
N ALA A 162 -9.46 -5.91 12.37
CA ALA A 162 -10.63 -6.71 11.99
C ALA A 162 -10.71 -6.90 10.46
N THR A 163 -10.38 -5.87 9.68
CA THR A 163 -10.38 -5.96 8.22
C THR A 163 -9.26 -6.86 7.70
N ILE A 164 -8.04 -6.73 8.24
CA ILE A 164 -6.89 -7.57 7.91
C ILE A 164 -7.20 -9.03 8.22
N ASN A 165 -7.64 -9.32 9.45
CA ASN A 165 -8.01 -10.69 9.85
C ASN A 165 -9.07 -11.27 8.92
N LYS A 166 -10.06 -10.47 8.51
CA LYS A 166 -11.09 -10.95 7.59
C LYS A 166 -10.54 -11.28 6.20
N MET A 167 -9.61 -10.47 5.68
CA MET A 167 -8.94 -10.78 4.43
C MET A 167 -8.12 -12.07 4.54
N GLU A 168 -7.36 -12.24 5.62
CA GLU A 168 -6.57 -13.45 5.85
C GLU A 168 -7.45 -14.70 5.95
N GLU A 169 -8.58 -14.63 6.66
CA GLU A 169 -9.57 -15.72 6.74
C GLU A 169 -10.05 -16.18 5.37
N ILE A 170 -10.30 -15.24 4.44
CA ILE A 170 -10.77 -15.57 3.09
C ILE A 170 -9.62 -16.17 2.27
N MET A 171 -8.42 -15.60 2.36
CA MET A 171 -7.28 -16.01 1.54
C MET A 171 -6.67 -17.36 1.94
N LYS A 172 -6.89 -17.81 3.18
CA LYS A 172 -6.33 -19.06 3.73
C LYS A 172 -7.30 -20.25 3.70
N LYS A 173 -8.48 -20.11 3.08
CA LYS A 173 -9.43 -21.22 2.85
C LYS A 173 -8.93 -22.19 1.79
#